data_AF-A0A6I1QSR8-F1
#
_entry.id   AF-A0A6I1QSR8-F1
#
_cell.length_a   1.000
_cell.length_b   1.000
_cell.length_c   1.000
_cell.angle_alpha   90.00
_cell.angle_beta   90.00
_cell.angle_gamma   90.00
#
_symmetry.space_group_name_H-M   'P 1'
#
loop_
_entity.id
_entity.type
_entity.pdbx_description
1 polymer ?
#
loop_
_entity_poly.entity_id
_entity_poly.type
_entity_poly.pdbx_seq_one_letter_code
_entity_poly.pdbx_strand_id
1 'polypeptide(L)'
;PEMRGISLEIAANREYLSGELLAPIVGYIGPINQEEYTRSQEDDGDDAYGLGDRVGRTGIEQVYEDELRGDDGQKLIEQDALGRQLRLVDEEDPVPGDKVVLALDYGLQTATETALRQAMEDTGAPIATAVVMDVKTGEVVAMVSLPSYDANIFTEGIPQSQLDALEQDTEGRPLVNHAIADAFPPGSVFKVITAAAALEFGSVNAETRINSEGGLVVENESGVEDAGQRFNDTARGTFTFPQGIAASSNVYFYCLVAAGQPGSQFFNPPCGPDEFEGTGPGNLARMSHGFGLGAATEIDLPGETTGLIPPRDQDGDPANVDDDLGETNPDEGLTNLSAWFAEISGFENEPWRLGSTLQFAIGQNVVTTTPIQMAVVAAAIANGGQVLQPRLVHDIVGADGVSQETRTLEGREVQIGAPIVRGTLPVSPENLAIIQQGMYEAVNATGYPVTANLANPAVGVEIAGKTGSPEVGETDLSTGKLLTHAWFIGYGPHENAEIAVAVYVQGGTGGETAAPVARAIFEAWFNRVSVRALP
;
A
#
# COMPACT_ATOMS: atom_id res chain seq x y z
N PRO A 1 -26.06 34.77 42.66
CA PRO A 1 -25.84 33.89 43.83
C PRO A 1 -24.92 32.74 43.45
N GLU A 2 -23.70 32.72 43.98
CA GLU A 2 -22.82 31.55 43.90
C GLU A 2 -23.54 30.35 44.52
N MET A 3 -23.72 29.28 43.74
CA MET A 3 -24.35 28.06 44.22
C MET A 3 -23.34 27.26 45.04
N ARG A 4 -23.60 27.09 46.34
CA ARG A 4 -22.69 26.41 47.26
C ARG A 4 -22.57 24.93 46.92
N GLY A 5 -21.34 24.46 46.72
CA GLY A 5 -21.05 23.05 46.41
C GLY A 5 -21.12 22.68 44.92
N ILE A 6 -21.25 23.67 44.03
CA ILE A 6 -21.18 23.48 42.58
C ILE A 6 -19.89 24.14 42.07
N SER A 7 -18.98 23.36 41.50
CA SER A 7 -17.84 23.84 40.73
C SER A 7 -18.18 23.81 39.24
N LEU A 8 -17.67 24.78 38.49
CA LEU A 8 -17.62 24.73 37.03
C LEU A 8 -16.22 24.27 36.66
N GLU A 9 -16.13 23.14 35.97
CA GLU A 9 -14.90 22.63 35.39
C GLU A 9 -15.01 22.74 33.88
N ILE A 10 -13.97 23.31 33.27
CA ILE A 10 -13.85 23.40 31.81
C ILE A 10 -12.92 22.27 31.41
N ALA A 11 -13.41 21.34 30.60
CA ALA A 11 -12.64 20.25 30.03
C ALA A 11 -12.55 20.42 28.51
N ALA A 12 -11.40 20.10 27.95
CA ALA A 12 -11.23 20.02 26.50
C ALA A 12 -11.78 18.67 25.99
N ASN A 13 -12.60 18.73 24.94
CA ASN A 13 -13.09 17.54 24.25
C ASN A 13 -12.52 17.52 22.83
N ARG A 14 -12.08 16.35 22.38
CA ARG A 14 -11.61 16.13 21.02
C ARG A 14 -12.80 15.97 20.08
N GLU A 15 -12.79 16.70 18.97
CA GLU A 15 -13.83 16.68 17.94
C GLU A 15 -13.19 16.38 16.58
N TYR A 16 -13.68 15.36 15.89
CA TYR A 16 -13.24 14.98 14.54
C TYR A 16 -14.22 15.53 13.50
N LEU A 17 -13.92 16.72 12.98
CA LEU A 17 -14.78 17.41 12.00
C LEU A 17 -14.95 16.64 10.69
N SER A 18 -14.02 15.74 10.37
CA SER A 18 -14.06 14.91 9.16
C SER A 18 -14.89 13.63 9.33
N GLY A 19 -15.32 13.29 10.55
CA GLY A 19 -16.09 12.07 10.84
C GLY A 19 -15.43 10.82 10.26
N GLU A 20 -16.16 10.08 9.45
CA GLU A 20 -15.71 8.84 8.79
C GLU A 20 -14.55 9.03 7.79
N LEU A 21 -14.44 10.20 7.15
CA LEU A 21 -13.55 10.43 6.00
C LEU A 21 -12.07 10.19 6.34
N LEU A 22 -11.67 10.55 7.57
CA LEU A 22 -10.29 10.52 8.03
C LEU A 22 -10.06 9.61 9.24
N ALA A 23 -11.10 8.94 9.75
CA ALA A 23 -10.97 8.11 10.95
C ALA A 23 -9.88 7.02 10.84
N PRO A 24 -9.69 6.30 9.71
CA PRO A 24 -8.64 5.30 9.59
C PRO A 24 -7.21 5.88 9.55
N ILE A 25 -7.08 7.19 9.32
CA ILE A 25 -5.80 7.91 9.24
C ILE A 25 -5.52 8.64 10.55
N VAL A 26 -6.41 9.55 10.94
CA VAL A 26 -6.25 10.36 12.16
C VAL A 26 -6.38 9.46 13.38
N GLY A 27 -7.29 8.50 13.33
CA GLY A 27 -7.61 7.65 14.47
C GLY A 27 -8.51 8.35 15.47
N TYR A 28 -8.37 7.94 16.73
CA TYR A 28 -9.12 8.52 17.84
C TYR A 28 -8.36 8.43 19.15
N ILE A 29 -8.74 9.26 20.11
CA ILE A 29 -8.27 9.20 21.50
C ILE A 29 -9.21 8.38 22.39
N GLY A 30 -8.66 7.72 23.40
CA GLY A 30 -9.38 6.86 24.33
C GLY A 30 -8.71 6.80 25.71
N PRO A 31 -9.42 6.31 26.74
CA PRO A 31 -8.93 6.32 28.12
C PRO A 31 -7.61 5.55 28.24
N ILE A 32 -6.64 6.14 28.97
CA ILE A 32 -5.35 5.53 29.27
C ILE A 32 -5.50 4.15 29.92
N ASN A 33 -4.75 3.17 29.43
CA ASN A 33 -4.73 1.83 30.03
C ASN A 33 -3.69 1.74 31.16
N GLN A 34 -3.75 0.68 31.96
CA GLN A 34 -2.88 0.51 33.12
C GLN A 34 -1.40 0.44 32.76
N GLU A 35 -1.06 -0.12 31.61
CA GLU A 35 0.34 -0.28 31.16
C GLU A 35 0.92 1.07 30.73
N GLU A 36 0.19 1.82 29.91
CA GLU A 36 0.54 3.18 29.48
C GLU A 36 0.72 4.11 30.67
N TYR A 37 -0.23 4.08 31.63
CA TYR A 37 -0.13 4.85 32.86
C TYR A 37 1.10 4.47 33.67
N THR A 38 1.38 3.17 33.83
CA THR A 38 2.54 2.75 34.63
C THR A 38 3.85 3.18 33.97
N ARG A 39 3.94 3.08 32.65
CA ARG A 39 5.09 3.51 31.86
C ARG A 39 5.32 5.02 31.98
N SER A 40 4.27 5.84 31.87
CA SER A 40 4.42 7.29 32.01
C SER A 40 4.91 7.69 33.41
N GLN A 41 4.46 7.01 34.47
CA GLN A 41 4.98 7.26 35.82
C GLN A 41 6.47 6.95 35.97
N GLU A 42 7.04 6.09 35.11
CA GLU A 42 8.46 5.74 35.11
C GLU A 42 9.28 6.68 34.22
N ASP A 43 8.76 7.04 33.05
CA ASP A 43 9.50 7.72 31.99
C ASP A 43 9.30 9.25 31.95
N ASP A 44 8.10 9.74 32.31
CA ASP A 44 7.69 11.13 32.04
C ASP A 44 7.83 12.07 33.24
N GLY A 45 8.11 11.55 34.44
CA GLY A 45 8.37 12.38 35.62
C GLY A 45 7.19 13.28 36.01
N ASP A 46 7.39 14.60 35.93
CA ASP A 46 6.36 15.59 36.27
C ASP A 46 5.26 15.71 35.18
N ASP A 47 5.51 15.20 33.96
CA ASP A 47 4.58 15.19 32.82
C ASP A 47 3.83 13.84 32.67
N ALA A 48 3.90 13.01 33.71
CA ALA A 48 3.30 11.68 33.68
C ALA A 48 1.77 11.74 33.73
N TYR A 49 1.13 10.98 32.82
CA TYR A 49 -0.34 10.94 32.72
C TYR A 49 -1.05 10.68 34.06
N GLY A 50 -2.14 11.40 34.26
CA GLY A 50 -3.12 11.23 35.32
C GLY A 50 -4.07 10.05 35.10
N LEU A 51 -4.70 9.62 36.20
CA LEU A 51 -5.77 8.64 36.15
C LEU A 51 -7.02 9.23 35.48
N GLY A 52 -7.35 8.73 34.29
CA GLY A 52 -8.49 9.19 33.50
C GLY A 52 -8.11 9.99 32.26
N ASP A 53 -6.81 10.24 32.06
CA ASP A 53 -6.29 10.87 30.85
C ASP A 53 -6.64 10.05 29.62
N ARG A 54 -6.63 10.74 28.47
CA ARG A 54 -7.03 10.16 27.19
C ARG A 54 -5.85 10.32 26.25
N VAL A 55 -5.43 9.21 25.67
CA VAL A 55 -4.31 9.16 24.71
C VAL A 55 -4.77 8.60 23.38
N GLY A 56 -4.03 8.89 22.32
CA GLY A 56 -4.21 8.33 21.00
C GLY A 56 -4.23 6.80 20.99
N ARG A 57 -5.26 6.22 20.37
CA ARG A 57 -5.47 4.77 20.32
C ARG A 57 -5.08 4.14 19.00
N THR A 58 -5.10 4.93 17.93
CA THR A 58 -4.73 4.51 16.58
C THR A 58 -4.39 5.75 15.75
N GLY A 59 -3.89 5.51 14.54
CA GLY A 59 -3.63 6.56 13.55
C GLY A 59 -2.60 7.60 14.01
N ILE A 60 -2.73 8.81 13.46
CA ILE A 60 -1.90 9.97 13.80
C ILE A 60 -2.01 10.33 15.29
N GLU A 61 -3.18 10.20 15.91
CA GLU A 61 -3.36 10.46 17.35
C GLU A 61 -2.40 9.59 18.17
N GLN A 62 -2.22 8.31 17.81
CA GLN A 62 -1.31 7.41 18.53
C GLN A 62 0.16 7.66 18.19
N VAL A 63 0.48 7.83 16.90
CA VAL A 63 1.88 7.93 16.44
C VAL A 63 2.54 9.22 16.89
N TYR A 64 1.75 10.29 17.00
CA TYR A 64 2.22 11.63 17.37
C TYR A 64 1.67 12.08 18.73
N GLU A 65 1.36 11.13 19.63
CA GLU A 65 0.83 11.44 20.97
C GLU A 65 1.75 12.39 21.74
N ASP A 66 3.07 12.15 21.69
CA ASP A 66 4.06 12.95 22.42
C ASP A 66 4.08 14.41 21.94
N GLU A 67 3.96 14.64 20.63
CA GLU A 67 3.84 15.99 20.07
C GLU A 67 2.45 16.61 20.35
N LEU A 68 1.38 15.82 20.34
CA LEU A 68 0.00 16.32 20.43
C LEU A 68 -0.46 16.63 21.88
N ARG A 69 0.07 15.93 22.88
CA ARG A 69 -0.43 16.02 24.28
C ARG A 69 -0.12 17.36 24.95
N GLY A 70 1.05 17.94 24.68
CA GLY A 70 1.56 19.11 25.40
C GLY A 70 1.93 18.81 26.85
N ASP A 71 2.17 19.86 27.64
CA ASP A 71 2.58 19.74 29.04
C ASP A 71 1.50 20.31 29.98
N ASP A 72 1.19 19.56 31.03
CA ASP A 72 0.19 19.96 32.02
C ASP A 72 0.68 21.11 32.90
N GLY A 73 -0.19 22.10 33.12
CA GLY A 73 0.06 23.20 34.05
C GLY A 73 -0.25 22.80 35.49
N GLN A 74 0.40 23.43 36.46
CA GLN A 74 0.24 23.11 37.88
C GLN A 74 -0.38 24.26 38.67
N LYS A 75 -1.28 23.97 39.62
CA LYS A 75 -1.82 24.97 40.57
C LYS A 75 -1.65 24.51 42.00
N LEU A 76 -0.90 25.29 42.78
CA LEU A 76 -0.75 25.07 44.21
C LEU A 76 -1.79 25.89 44.98
N ILE A 77 -2.80 25.24 45.56
CA ILE A 77 -3.90 25.92 46.25
C ILE A 77 -3.86 25.62 47.75
N GLU A 78 -3.81 26.67 48.58
CA GLU A 78 -3.95 26.59 50.03
C GLU A 78 -5.42 26.31 50.37
N GLN A 79 -5.69 25.24 51.12
CA GLN A 79 -7.03 24.84 51.54
C GLN A 79 -7.16 24.82 53.07
N ASP A 80 -8.36 25.08 53.58
CA ASP A 80 -8.64 24.92 55.02
C ASP A 80 -8.96 23.46 55.40
N ALA A 81 -9.16 23.22 56.70
CA ALA A 81 -9.47 21.87 57.22
C ALA A 81 -10.81 21.29 56.72
N LEU A 82 -11.62 22.06 56.00
CA LEU A 82 -12.87 21.62 55.37
C LEU A 82 -12.72 21.46 53.85
N GLY A 83 -11.49 21.58 53.30
CA GLY A 83 -11.21 21.47 51.86
C GLY A 83 -11.58 22.71 51.06
N ARG A 84 -11.84 23.85 51.71
CA ARG A 84 -12.20 25.08 51.00
C ARG A 84 -10.94 25.77 50.52
N GLN A 85 -10.89 26.07 49.22
CA GLN A 85 -9.80 26.85 48.61
C GLN A 85 -9.75 28.24 49.25
N LEU A 86 -8.66 28.55 49.94
CA LEU A 86 -8.41 29.84 50.57
C LEU A 86 -7.68 30.78 49.60
N ARG A 87 -6.61 30.28 48.98
CA ARG A 87 -5.69 31.09 48.18
C ARG A 87 -4.88 30.25 47.20
N LEU A 88 -4.73 30.75 45.98
CA LEU A 88 -3.74 30.26 45.01
C LEU A 88 -2.35 30.72 45.44
N VAL A 89 -1.45 29.77 45.69
CA VAL A 89 -0.06 29.98 46.13
C VAL A 89 0.85 30.12 44.94
N ASP A 90 0.68 29.26 43.94
CA ASP A 90 1.48 29.20 42.72
C ASP A 90 0.64 28.66 41.57
N GLU A 91 0.98 29.06 40.35
CA GLU A 91 0.32 28.63 39.11
C GLU A 91 1.34 28.63 37.97
N GLU A 92 1.51 27.46 37.36
CA GLU A 92 2.23 27.24 36.12
C GLU A 92 1.18 26.98 35.03
N ASP A 93 1.21 27.79 33.97
CA ASP A 93 0.27 27.65 32.86
C ASP A 93 0.63 26.40 32.02
N PRO A 94 -0.36 25.65 31.51
CA PRO A 94 -0.11 24.51 30.64
C PRO A 94 0.52 24.95 29.31
N VAL A 95 1.34 24.08 28.72
CA VAL A 95 1.91 24.27 27.39
C VAL A 95 1.06 23.48 26.40
N PRO A 96 0.40 24.12 25.42
CA PRO A 96 -0.35 23.40 24.40
C PRO A 96 0.58 22.48 23.59
N GLY A 97 0.09 21.29 23.22
CA GLY A 97 0.79 20.43 22.27
C GLY A 97 0.95 21.07 20.90
N ASP A 98 1.84 20.48 20.12
CA ASP A 98 2.17 20.89 18.77
C ASP A 98 1.02 20.60 17.79
N LYS A 99 1.10 21.24 16.62
CA LYS A 99 0.14 21.03 15.53
C LYS A 99 0.78 20.15 14.46
N VAL A 100 0.25 18.95 14.33
CA VAL A 100 0.60 18.05 13.23
C VAL A 100 -0.20 18.43 11.98
N VAL A 101 0.50 18.82 10.91
CA VAL A 101 -0.08 19.17 9.61
C VAL A 101 0.08 17.98 8.66
N LEU A 102 -1.05 17.45 8.17
CA LEU A 102 -1.04 16.35 7.22
C LEU A 102 -0.92 16.84 5.77
N ALA A 103 -0.27 16.05 4.93
CA ALA A 103 -0.15 16.27 3.49
C ALA A 103 -1.46 15.99 2.72
N LEU A 104 -2.48 15.47 3.40
CA LEU A 104 -3.76 15.11 2.80
C LEU A 104 -4.46 16.32 2.18
N ASP A 105 -4.87 16.17 0.92
CA ASP A 105 -5.78 17.11 0.28
C ASP A 105 -7.22 16.66 0.54
N TYR A 106 -7.95 17.44 1.33
CA TYR A 106 -9.33 17.15 1.71
C TYR A 106 -10.26 16.93 0.50
N GLY A 107 -10.09 17.72 -0.57
CA GLY A 107 -10.89 17.56 -1.80
C GLY A 107 -10.57 16.27 -2.55
N LEU A 108 -9.30 15.84 -2.53
CA LEU A 108 -8.89 14.54 -3.08
C LEU A 108 -9.45 13.40 -2.29
N GLN A 109 -9.33 13.49 -0.97
CA GLN A 109 -9.83 12.49 -0.05
C GLN A 109 -11.33 12.25 -0.27
N THR A 110 -12.13 13.31 -0.32
CA THR A 110 -13.58 13.21 -0.57
C THR A 110 -13.91 12.65 -1.95
N ALA A 111 -13.22 13.10 -3.00
CA ALA A 111 -13.44 12.59 -4.36
C ALA A 111 -13.08 11.10 -4.47
N THR A 112 -12.01 10.68 -3.80
CA THR A 112 -11.54 9.29 -3.74
C THR A 112 -12.56 8.42 -3.01
N GLU A 113 -13.04 8.85 -1.85
CA GLU A 113 -14.06 8.11 -1.10
C GLU A 113 -15.36 7.97 -1.88
N THR A 114 -15.81 9.05 -2.53
CA THR A 114 -17.03 9.03 -3.35
C THR A 114 -16.92 8.00 -4.47
N ALA A 115 -15.78 7.97 -5.17
CA ALA A 115 -15.54 7.00 -6.24
C ALA A 115 -15.49 5.56 -5.73
N LEU A 116 -14.83 5.32 -4.58
CA LEU A 116 -14.77 3.99 -3.97
C LEU A 116 -16.14 3.51 -3.47
N ARG A 117 -16.94 4.38 -2.83
CA ARG A 117 -18.31 4.02 -2.40
C ARG A 117 -19.18 3.65 -3.59
N GLN A 118 -19.10 4.38 -4.70
CA GLN A 118 -19.80 4.00 -5.92
C GLN A 118 -19.36 2.63 -6.44
N ALA A 119 -18.05 2.35 -6.44
CA ALA A 119 -17.54 1.04 -6.84
C ALA A 119 -18.01 -0.09 -5.90
N MET A 120 -18.09 0.14 -4.60
CA MET A 120 -18.65 -0.81 -3.63
C MET A 120 -20.15 -1.04 -3.88
N GLU A 121 -20.93 0.00 -4.14
CA GLU A 121 -22.35 -0.11 -4.48
C GLU A 121 -22.58 -0.95 -5.76
N ASP A 122 -21.75 -0.71 -6.79
CA ASP A 122 -21.87 -1.39 -8.08
C ASP A 122 -21.47 -2.87 -8.02
N THR A 123 -20.55 -3.22 -7.11
CA THR A 123 -19.98 -4.58 -7.02
C THR A 123 -20.47 -5.39 -5.83
N GLY A 124 -21.06 -4.74 -4.82
CA GLY A 124 -21.32 -5.33 -3.50
C GLY A 124 -20.04 -5.61 -2.70
N ALA A 125 -18.90 -5.01 -3.06
CA ALA A 125 -17.63 -5.27 -2.40
C ALA A 125 -17.68 -4.81 -0.93
N PRO A 126 -17.27 -5.67 0.02
CA PRO A 126 -17.25 -5.31 1.44
C PRO A 126 -16.06 -4.45 1.80
N ILE A 127 -14.97 -4.46 1.01
CA ILE A 127 -13.76 -3.67 1.25
C ILE A 127 -13.36 -2.93 -0.03
N ALA A 128 -12.98 -1.66 0.11
CA ALA A 128 -12.39 -0.87 -0.96
C ALA A 128 -11.41 0.17 -0.41
N THR A 129 -10.28 0.37 -1.08
CA THR A 129 -9.24 1.28 -0.62
C THR A 129 -8.47 1.88 -1.79
N ALA A 130 -7.98 3.11 -1.59
CA ALA A 130 -7.11 3.76 -2.54
C ALA A 130 -6.07 4.62 -1.81
N VAL A 131 -4.88 4.67 -2.39
CA VAL A 131 -3.75 5.48 -1.91
C VAL A 131 -3.26 6.33 -3.06
N VAL A 132 -3.03 7.62 -2.77
CA VAL A 132 -2.44 8.59 -3.70
C VAL A 132 -1.21 9.18 -3.06
N MET A 133 -0.08 9.07 -3.74
CA MET A 133 1.24 9.45 -3.25
C MET A 133 1.88 10.46 -4.21
N ASP A 134 2.43 11.56 -3.69
CA ASP A 134 3.31 12.45 -4.46
C ASP A 134 4.61 11.71 -4.79
N VAL A 135 4.94 11.63 -6.07
CA VAL A 135 6.07 10.78 -6.54
C VAL A 135 7.44 11.35 -6.20
N LYS A 136 7.51 12.64 -5.84
CA LYS A 136 8.76 13.37 -5.55
C LYS A 136 9.02 13.45 -4.05
N THR A 137 7.95 13.64 -3.26
CA THR A 137 8.08 13.86 -1.81
C THR A 137 7.86 12.60 -0.99
N GLY A 138 7.11 11.64 -1.54
CA GLY A 138 6.61 10.47 -0.82
C GLY A 138 5.43 10.78 0.10
N GLU A 139 4.87 11.99 0.01
CA GLU A 139 3.69 12.35 0.78
C GLU A 139 2.45 11.63 0.28
N VAL A 140 1.69 11.05 1.19
CA VAL A 140 0.37 10.48 0.92
C VAL A 140 -0.64 11.62 0.96
N VAL A 141 -1.09 12.03 -0.21
CA VAL A 141 -2.02 13.17 -0.41
C VAL A 141 -3.49 12.74 -0.38
N ALA A 142 -3.78 11.43 -0.48
CA ALA A 142 -5.05 10.83 -0.12
C ALA A 142 -4.86 9.35 0.25
N MET A 143 -5.60 8.88 1.26
CA MET A 143 -5.64 7.48 1.66
C MET A 143 -7.04 7.14 2.17
N VAL A 144 -7.81 6.38 1.41
CA VAL A 144 -9.16 5.99 1.81
C VAL A 144 -9.19 4.50 2.12
N SER A 145 -9.78 4.13 3.25
CA SER A 145 -10.08 2.75 3.64
C SER A 145 -11.56 2.65 3.95
N LEU A 146 -12.27 1.78 3.24
CA LEU A 146 -13.70 1.55 3.40
C LEU A 146 -14.02 0.07 3.65
N PRO A 147 -15.04 -0.21 4.49
CA PRO A 147 -15.84 0.73 5.27
C PRO A 147 -15.02 1.46 6.36
N SER A 148 -15.53 2.60 6.79
CA SER A 148 -14.93 3.43 7.84
C SER A 148 -15.90 3.55 9.03
N TYR A 149 -15.55 4.35 10.03
CA TYR A 149 -16.32 4.61 11.24
C TYR A 149 -16.20 6.06 11.67
N ASP A 150 -17.18 6.59 12.40
CA ASP A 150 -17.08 7.95 12.96
C ASP A 150 -16.19 7.94 14.20
N ALA A 151 -15.03 8.59 14.14
CA ALA A 151 -14.10 8.67 15.26
C ALA A 151 -14.68 9.37 16.51
N ASN A 152 -15.72 10.22 16.36
CA ASN A 152 -16.34 10.93 17.48
C ASN A 152 -17.07 9.98 18.45
N ILE A 153 -17.46 8.78 18.03
CA ILE A 153 -18.12 7.82 18.93
C ILE A 153 -17.18 7.35 20.05
N PHE A 154 -15.86 7.45 19.84
CA PHE A 154 -14.85 7.08 20.83
C PHE A 154 -14.48 8.21 21.78
N THR A 155 -14.78 9.47 21.45
CA THR A 155 -14.36 10.62 22.28
C THR A 155 -15.22 10.80 23.52
N GLU A 156 -16.52 10.54 23.44
CA GLU A 156 -17.46 10.75 24.55
C GLU A 156 -17.78 9.46 25.33
N GLY A 157 -17.17 8.34 24.93
CA GLY A 157 -17.47 6.99 25.43
C GLY A 157 -18.46 6.28 24.52
N ILE A 158 -17.99 5.21 23.88
CA ILE A 158 -18.77 4.46 22.89
C ILE A 158 -19.88 3.63 23.55
N PRO A 159 -21.15 3.73 23.10
CA PRO A 159 -22.18 2.78 23.52
C PRO A 159 -21.79 1.36 23.12
N GLN A 160 -21.90 0.39 24.05
CA GLN A 160 -21.49 -0.99 23.79
C GLN A 160 -22.11 -1.57 22.51
N SER A 161 -23.38 -1.24 22.21
CA SER A 161 -24.04 -1.70 20.98
C SER A 161 -23.41 -1.18 19.69
N GLN A 162 -22.78 0.00 19.71
CA GLN A 162 -22.06 0.53 18.55
C GLN A 162 -20.68 -0.12 18.42
N LEU A 163 -19.97 -0.32 19.54
CA LEU A 163 -18.71 -1.07 19.55
C LEU A 163 -18.93 -2.50 19.03
N ASP A 164 -19.93 -3.19 19.57
CA ASP A 164 -20.32 -4.54 19.16
C ASP A 164 -20.63 -4.60 17.65
N ALA A 165 -21.27 -3.57 17.09
CA ALA A 165 -21.57 -3.53 15.65
C ALA A 165 -20.31 -3.40 14.79
N LEU A 166 -19.32 -2.61 15.22
CA LEU A 166 -18.03 -2.47 14.53
C LEU A 166 -17.18 -3.75 14.64
N GLU A 167 -17.19 -4.39 15.80
CA GLU A 167 -16.43 -5.63 16.04
C GLU A 167 -17.07 -6.86 15.38
N GLN A 168 -18.40 -6.89 15.23
CA GLN A 168 -19.12 -8.01 14.61
C GLN A 168 -19.14 -7.94 13.08
N ASP A 169 -18.81 -6.80 12.49
CA ASP A 169 -18.62 -6.69 11.04
C ASP A 169 -17.30 -7.37 10.60
N THR A 170 -17.34 -8.69 10.50
CA THR A 170 -16.19 -9.50 10.09
C THR A 170 -15.88 -9.45 8.60
N GLU A 171 -16.81 -8.93 7.78
CA GLU A 171 -16.66 -8.86 6.32
C GLU A 171 -15.99 -7.55 5.92
N GLY A 172 -16.57 -6.42 6.36
CA GLY A 172 -16.07 -5.08 6.10
C GLY A 172 -14.97 -4.64 7.05
N ARG A 173 -14.91 -5.16 8.27
CA ARG A 173 -13.87 -4.86 9.29
C ARG A 173 -13.54 -3.36 9.39
N PRO A 174 -14.51 -2.48 9.67
CA PRO A 174 -14.36 -1.02 9.56
C PRO A 174 -13.25 -0.41 10.44
N LEU A 175 -12.85 -1.08 11.52
CA LEU A 175 -11.75 -0.64 12.39
C LEU A 175 -10.35 -0.90 11.78
N VAL A 176 -10.26 -1.64 10.68
CA VAL A 176 -9.01 -1.97 9.99
C VAL A 176 -8.73 -0.93 8.93
N ASN A 177 -7.50 -0.40 8.90
CA ASN A 177 -7.04 0.39 7.77
C ASN A 177 -6.53 -0.54 6.66
N HIS A 178 -7.41 -0.88 5.73
CA HIS A 178 -7.15 -1.79 4.62
C HIS A 178 -6.04 -1.31 3.67
N ALA A 179 -5.67 -0.03 3.71
CA ALA A 179 -4.58 0.50 2.90
C ALA A 179 -3.20 -0.03 3.35
N ILE A 180 -3.06 -0.37 4.64
CA ILE A 180 -1.78 -0.73 5.27
C ILE A 180 -1.81 -2.07 6.02
N ALA A 181 -2.97 -2.49 6.52
CA ALA A 181 -3.09 -3.62 7.45
C ALA A 181 -3.53 -4.92 6.77
N ASP A 182 -4.07 -4.85 5.55
CA ASP A 182 -4.39 -6.03 4.74
C ASP A 182 -3.40 -6.20 3.59
N ALA A 183 -3.06 -7.46 3.34
CA ALA A 183 -2.28 -7.85 2.17
C ALA A 183 -3.15 -8.70 1.24
N PHE A 184 -3.27 -8.29 -0.02
CA PHE A 184 -4.05 -9.00 -1.02
C PHE A 184 -3.15 -9.49 -2.16
N PRO A 185 -3.53 -10.56 -2.87
CA PRO A 185 -2.83 -10.95 -4.08
C PRO A 185 -2.85 -9.79 -5.10
N PRO A 186 -1.69 -9.28 -5.56
CA PRO A 186 -1.65 -8.16 -6.49
C PRO A 186 -2.13 -8.54 -7.91
N GLY A 187 -2.04 -9.81 -8.30
CA GLY A 187 -2.37 -10.23 -9.65
C GLY A 187 -1.58 -9.45 -10.71
N SER A 188 -2.22 -9.10 -11.83
CA SER A 188 -1.52 -8.50 -12.98
C SER A 188 -0.90 -7.11 -12.75
N VAL A 189 -1.16 -6.42 -11.63
CA VAL A 189 -0.36 -5.22 -11.31
C VAL A 189 1.08 -5.57 -10.93
N PHE A 190 1.32 -6.78 -10.41
CA PHE A 190 2.65 -7.30 -10.08
C PHE A 190 3.56 -7.48 -11.30
N LYS A 191 2.98 -7.63 -12.50
CA LYS A 191 3.72 -7.86 -13.74
C LYS A 191 4.71 -6.74 -14.09
N VAL A 192 4.54 -5.52 -13.56
CA VAL A 192 5.54 -4.45 -13.74
C VAL A 192 6.86 -4.78 -13.02
N ILE A 193 6.79 -5.49 -11.90
CA ILE A 193 7.95 -5.98 -11.14
C ILE A 193 8.59 -7.16 -11.90
N THR A 194 7.77 -8.08 -12.42
CA THR A 194 8.25 -9.17 -13.27
C THR A 194 8.93 -8.65 -14.54
N ALA A 195 8.37 -7.62 -15.17
CA ALA A 195 8.97 -6.93 -16.31
C ALA A 195 10.34 -6.33 -15.95
N ALA A 196 10.44 -5.65 -14.81
CA ALA A 196 11.70 -5.11 -14.31
C ALA A 196 12.76 -6.21 -14.11
N ALA A 197 12.39 -7.30 -13.43
CA ALA A 197 13.29 -8.42 -13.16
C ALA A 197 13.77 -9.09 -14.46
N ALA A 198 12.88 -9.19 -15.46
CA ALA A 198 13.22 -9.78 -16.74
C ALA A 198 14.13 -8.88 -17.57
N LEU A 199 13.89 -7.57 -17.64
CA LEU A 199 14.76 -6.63 -18.38
C LEU A 199 16.15 -6.49 -17.75
N GLU A 200 16.23 -6.53 -16.42
CA GLU A 200 17.51 -6.34 -15.74
C GLU A 200 18.33 -7.63 -15.65
N PHE A 201 17.68 -8.74 -15.29
CA PHE A 201 18.38 -9.99 -14.99
C PHE A 201 18.15 -11.08 -16.04
N GLY A 202 17.16 -10.92 -16.92
CA GLY A 202 16.92 -11.80 -18.05
C GLY A 202 17.63 -11.29 -19.31
N SER A 203 17.76 -12.17 -20.30
CA SER A 203 18.39 -11.83 -21.59
C SER A 203 17.39 -11.23 -22.59
N VAL A 204 16.63 -10.20 -22.18
CA VAL A 204 15.56 -9.57 -22.98
C VAL A 204 15.71 -8.05 -23.06
N ASN A 205 15.11 -7.43 -24.07
CA ASN A 205 15.13 -5.98 -24.29
C ASN A 205 13.80 -5.50 -24.92
N ALA A 206 13.71 -4.20 -25.24
CA ALA A 206 12.51 -3.58 -25.81
C ALA A 206 11.97 -4.29 -27.07
N GLU A 207 12.87 -4.83 -27.90
CA GLU A 207 12.55 -5.46 -29.18
C GLU A 207 12.30 -6.96 -29.10
N THR A 208 12.56 -7.59 -27.94
CA THR A 208 12.29 -9.02 -27.72
C THR A 208 10.83 -9.32 -28.01
N ARG A 209 10.58 -10.31 -28.89
CA ARG A 209 9.24 -10.72 -29.29
C ARG A 209 8.86 -12.06 -28.68
N ILE A 210 7.74 -12.12 -27.97
CA ILE A 210 7.22 -13.35 -27.37
C ILE A 210 5.84 -13.64 -27.94
N ASN A 211 5.59 -14.91 -28.25
CA ASN A 211 4.31 -15.36 -28.81
C ASN A 211 3.35 -15.85 -27.71
N SER A 212 2.42 -15.01 -27.32
CA SER A 212 1.39 -15.34 -26.32
C SER A 212 0.28 -16.25 -26.85
N GLU A 213 0.41 -16.85 -28.04
CA GLU A 213 -0.58 -17.80 -28.54
C GLU A 213 -0.50 -19.16 -27.84
N GLY A 214 -1.62 -19.58 -27.27
CA GLY A 214 -1.80 -20.95 -26.77
C GLY A 214 -2.00 -20.99 -25.27
N GLY A 215 -1.31 -21.93 -24.64
CA GLY A 215 -1.22 -22.11 -23.20
C GLY A 215 0.09 -22.82 -22.90
N LEU A 216 0.65 -22.55 -21.73
CA LEU A 216 1.89 -23.15 -21.28
C LEU A 216 1.56 -24.41 -20.48
N VAL A 217 2.06 -25.56 -20.94
CA VAL A 217 1.86 -26.84 -20.25
C VAL A 217 3.11 -27.11 -19.42
N VAL A 218 2.95 -27.25 -18.11
CA VAL A 218 4.00 -27.73 -17.22
C VAL A 218 3.80 -29.23 -17.04
N GLU A 219 4.80 -30.02 -17.44
CA GLU A 219 4.76 -31.48 -17.26
C GLU A 219 4.60 -31.85 -15.78
N ASN A 220 3.84 -32.92 -15.52
CA ASN A 220 3.77 -33.49 -14.18
C ASN A 220 4.95 -34.44 -13.95
N GLU A 221 5.30 -34.67 -12.69
CA GLU A 221 6.36 -35.63 -12.31
C GLU A 221 6.06 -37.07 -12.78
N SER A 222 4.81 -37.35 -13.14
CA SER A 222 4.34 -38.64 -13.62
C SER A 222 4.87 -39.03 -15.01
N GLY A 223 5.40 -38.06 -15.79
CA GLY A 223 5.90 -38.28 -17.15
C GLY A 223 4.82 -38.74 -18.14
N VAL A 224 3.54 -38.50 -17.83
CA VAL A 224 2.42 -38.89 -18.68
C VAL A 224 2.12 -37.76 -19.66
N GLU A 225 2.31 -38.02 -20.95
CA GLU A 225 1.89 -37.11 -22.03
C GLU A 225 0.41 -36.69 -21.82
N ASP A 226 0.12 -35.39 -21.97
CA ASP A 226 -1.20 -34.77 -21.77
C ASP A 226 -1.75 -34.67 -20.32
N ALA A 227 -0.97 -35.04 -19.29
CA ALA A 227 -1.39 -34.92 -17.89
C ALA A 227 -0.77 -33.71 -17.14
N GLY A 228 -0.10 -32.81 -17.86
CA GLY A 228 0.49 -31.58 -17.30
C GLY A 228 -0.55 -30.50 -16.96
N GLN A 229 -0.22 -29.63 -15.99
CA GLN A 229 -1.06 -28.48 -15.66
C GLN A 229 -0.98 -27.45 -16.78
N ARG A 230 -2.13 -27.01 -17.28
CA ARG A 230 -2.24 -26.03 -18.36
C ARG A 230 -2.46 -24.63 -17.80
N PHE A 231 -1.58 -23.71 -18.13
CA PHE A 231 -1.68 -22.29 -17.84
C PHE A 231 -2.09 -21.57 -19.11
N ASN A 232 -3.36 -21.16 -19.19
CA ASN A 232 -3.93 -20.55 -20.39
C ASN A 232 -3.93 -19.02 -20.31
N ASP A 233 -4.10 -18.39 -21.48
CA ASP A 233 -4.22 -16.94 -21.59
C ASP A 233 -5.33 -16.54 -22.58
N THR A 234 -5.89 -15.35 -22.35
CA THR A 234 -6.89 -14.72 -23.21
C THR A 234 -6.25 -13.79 -24.23
N ALA A 235 -5.10 -13.18 -23.92
CA ALA A 235 -4.32 -12.41 -24.88
C ALA A 235 -3.70 -13.33 -25.94
N ARG A 236 -3.79 -12.94 -27.22
CA ARG A 236 -3.31 -13.72 -28.35
C ARG A 236 -2.50 -12.84 -29.28
N GLY A 237 -1.35 -13.35 -29.73
CA GLY A 237 -0.48 -12.68 -30.68
C GLY A 237 0.97 -12.63 -30.21
N THR A 238 1.82 -12.05 -31.07
CA THR A 238 3.22 -11.79 -30.75
C THR A 238 3.39 -10.33 -30.35
N PHE A 239 4.01 -10.10 -29.20
CA PHE A 239 4.17 -8.76 -28.62
C PHE A 239 5.65 -8.43 -28.44
N THR A 240 6.02 -7.16 -28.68
CA THR A 240 7.27 -6.60 -28.14
C THR A 240 7.18 -6.43 -26.63
N PHE A 241 8.26 -5.98 -25.97
CA PHE A 241 8.27 -5.87 -24.51
C PHE A 241 7.24 -4.87 -23.94
N PRO A 242 7.16 -3.61 -24.42
CA PRO A 242 6.11 -2.69 -23.97
C PRO A 242 4.71 -3.21 -24.26
N GLN A 243 4.50 -3.82 -25.43
CA GLN A 243 3.22 -4.40 -25.83
C GLN A 243 2.82 -5.59 -24.94
N GLY A 244 3.79 -6.37 -24.44
CA GLY A 244 3.54 -7.48 -23.51
C GLY A 244 3.00 -7.00 -22.17
N ILE A 245 3.57 -5.91 -21.65
CA ILE A 245 3.07 -5.20 -20.45
C ILE A 245 1.65 -4.68 -20.70
N ALA A 246 1.43 -4.01 -21.85
CA ALA A 246 0.14 -3.44 -22.22
C ALA A 246 -0.96 -4.50 -22.44
N ALA A 247 -0.64 -5.58 -23.14
CA ALA A 247 -1.53 -6.72 -23.38
C ALA A 247 -1.83 -7.51 -22.12
N SER A 248 -0.99 -7.38 -21.08
CA SER A 248 -1.14 -8.06 -19.79
C SER A 248 -1.23 -9.60 -19.93
N SER A 249 -0.57 -10.18 -20.93
CA SER A 249 -0.62 -11.61 -21.23
C SER A 249 0.06 -12.45 -20.14
N ASN A 250 -0.66 -13.36 -19.48
CA ASN A 250 -0.07 -14.31 -18.53
C ASN A 250 1.06 -15.14 -19.17
N VAL A 251 0.84 -15.67 -20.39
CA VAL A 251 1.83 -16.50 -21.09
C VAL A 251 3.12 -15.72 -21.38
N TYR A 252 3.01 -14.43 -21.72
CA TYR A 252 4.16 -13.55 -21.90
C TYR A 252 5.04 -13.52 -20.64
N PHE A 253 4.44 -13.25 -19.48
CA PHE A 253 5.16 -13.16 -18.21
C PHE A 253 5.64 -14.51 -17.68
N TYR A 254 4.94 -15.60 -17.98
CA TYR A 254 5.45 -16.95 -17.73
C TYR A 254 6.76 -17.20 -18.47
N CYS A 255 6.83 -16.83 -19.75
CA CYS A 255 8.04 -16.96 -20.54
C CYS A 255 9.19 -16.10 -20.01
N LEU A 256 8.92 -14.86 -19.60
CA LEU A 256 9.93 -13.98 -19.01
C LEU A 256 10.64 -14.56 -17.78
N VAL A 257 9.98 -15.44 -17.04
CA VAL A 257 10.55 -16.05 -15.83
C VAL A 257 11.03 -17.48 -16.06
N ALA A 258 10.32 -18.27 -16.86
CA ALA A 258 10.52 -19.71 -16.98
C ALA A 258 11.33 -20.17 -18.20
N ALA A 259 11.56 -19.33 -19.21
CA ALA A 259 12.32 -19.73 -20.39
C ALA A 259 13.75 -20.17 -20.01
N GLY A 260 14.21 -21.31 -20.53
CA GLY A 260 15.54 -21.86 -20.24
C GLY A 260 15.72 -22.49 -18.86
N GLN A 261 14.71 -22.46 -17.99
CA GLN A 261 14.79 -23.00 -16.62
C GLN A 261 14.65 -24.53 -16.61
N PRO A 262 15.30 -25.26 -15.68
CA PRO A 262 15.16 -26.71 -15.57
C PRO A 262 13.69 -27.17 -15.47
N GLY A 263 13.29 -28.12 -16.31
CA GLY A 263 11.91 -28.62 -16.34
C GLY A 263 10.91 -27.77 -17.14
N SER A 264 11.37 -26.70 -17.80
CA SER A 264 10.56 -25.88 -18.71
C SER A 264 10.34 -26.57 -20.07
N GLN A 265 9.75 -27.77 -20.08
CA GLN A 265 9.32 -28.41 -21.33
C GLN A 265 7.95 -27.87 -21.73
N PHE A 266 7.94 -26.93 -22.67
CA PHE A 266 6.71 -26.35 -23.20
C PHE A 266 6.23 -27.11 -24.43
N PHE A 267 5.01 -27.63 -24.39
CA PHE A 267 4.34 -28.10 -25.60
C PHE A 267 4.03 -26.89 -26.50
N ASN A 268 4.64 -26.84 -27.69
CA ASN A 268 4.54 -25.73 -28.66
C ASN A 268 5.09 -24.40 -28.07
N PRO A 269 6.42 -24.19 -28.06
CA PRO A 269 7.07 -23.19 -27.22
C PRO A 269 6.49 -21.79 -27.45
N PRO A 270 5.76 -21.22 -26.46
CA PRO A 270 5.16 -19.89 -26.61
C PRO A 270 6.18 -18.77 -26.43
N CYS A 271 7.40 -19.08 -25.99
CA CYS A 271 8.37 -18.07 -25.60
C CYS A 271 9.00 -17.29 -26.76
N GLY A 272 8.45 -17.42 -27.98
CA GLY A 272 8.71 -16.56 -29.11
C GLY A 272 9.71 -17.13 -30.11
N PRO A 273 9.96 -16.41 -31.22
CA PRO A 273 11.01 -16.76 -32.18
C PRO A 273 12.43 -16.52 -31.66
N ASP A 274 12.59 -15.69 -30.61
CA ASP A 274 13.87 -15.33 -30.03
C ASP A 274 14.18 -16.24 -28.83
N GLU A 275 15.37 -16.84 -28.81
CA GLU A 275 15.84 -17.61 -27.65
C GLU A 275 16.38 -16.64 -26.58
N PHE A 276 15.87 -16.75 -25.35
CA PHE A 276 16.36 -16.02 -24.19
C PHE A 276 16.28 -16.89 -22.93
N GLU A 277 17.04 -16.50 -21.91
CA GLU A 277 16.98 -17.08 -20.58
C GLU A 277 16.13 -16.19 -19.67
N GLY A 278 15.09 -16.79 -19.10
CA GLY A 278 14.18 -16.14 -18.17
C GLY A 278 14.83 -15.88 -16.82
N THR A 279 14.31 -14.89 -16.10
CA THR A 279 14.93 -14.38 -14.87
C THR A 279 14.97 -15.39 -13.71
N GLY A 280 14.05 -16.36 -13.68
CA GLY A 280 13.90 -17.31 -12.58
C GLY A 280 13.30 -16.71 -11.30
N PRO A 281 12.91 -17.55 -10.32
CA PRO A 281 12.22 -17.09 -9.11
C PRO A 281 13.11 -16.27 -8.16
N GLY A 282 14.42 -16.55 -8.09
CA GLY A 282 15.34 -15.83 -7.20
C GLY A 282 15.53 -14.36 -7.60
N ASN A 283 15.78 -14.09 -8.87
CA ASN A 283 15.90 -12.72 -9.37
C ASN A 283 14.56 -11.96 -9.33
N LEU A 284 13.44 -12.66 -9.52
CA LEU A 284 12.12 -12.06 -9.31
C LEU A 284 11.91 -11.65 -7.85
N ALA A 285 12.28 -12.52 -6.90
CA ALA A 285 12.27 -12.19 -5.47
C ALA A 285 13.18 -10.99 -5.16
N ARG A 286 14.43 -10.99 -5.65
CA ARG A 286 15.38 -9.87 -5.51
C ARG A 286 14.77 -8.56 -6.01
N MET A 287 14.17 -8.56 -7.19
CA MET A 287 13.51 -7.35 -7.72
C MET A 287 12.33 -6.93 -6.85
N SER A 288 11.53 -7.88 -6.36
CA SER A 288 10.35 -7.60 -5.52
C SER A 288 10.74 -6.91 -4.21
N HIS A 289 11.80 -7.39 -3.55
CA HIS A 289 12.40 -6.74 -2.38
C HIS A 289 13.04 -5.39 -2.74
N GLY A 290 13.63 -5.27 -3.94
CA GLY A 290 14.14 -4.00 -4.46
C GLY A 290 13.08 -2.91 -4.58
N PHE A 291 11.82 -3.28 -4.81
CA PHE A 291 10.65 -2.38 -4.76
C PHE A 291 10.14 -2.10 -3.33
N GLY A 292 10.72 -2.71 -2.30
CA GLY A 292 10.29 -2.58 -0.90
C GLY A 292 9.17 -3.54 -0.49
N LEU A 293 8.79 -4.51 -1.33
CA LEU A 293 7.77 -5.50 -0.98
C LEU A 293 8.33 -6.54 -0.01
N GLY A 294 7.48 -7.08 0.88
CA GLY A 294 7.90 -8.03 1.90
C GLY A 294 8.52 -7.38 3.15
N ALA A 295 8.59 -6.05 3.18
CA ALA A 295 8.96 -5.25 4.34
C ALA A 295 7.90 -4.17 4.61
N ALA A 296 7.88 -3.63 5.84
CA ALA A 296 7.05 -2.48 6.20
C ALA A 296 7.45 -1.28 5.31
N THR A 297 6.49 -0.48 4.86
CA THR A 297 6.78 0.78 4.17
C THR A 297 7.29 1.84 5.12
N GLU A 298 7.05 1.66 6.43
CA GLU A 298 7.34 2.62 7.51
C GLU A 298 6.51 3.90 7.37
N ILE A 299 5.30 3.77 6.83
CA ILE A 299 4.31 4.85 6.92
C ILE A 299 4.08 5.21 8.39
N ASP A 300 3.83 6.49 8.66
CA ASP A 300 3.57 7.06 9.98
C ASP A 300 2.16 6.73 10.51
N LEU A 301 1.79 5.45 10.43
CA LEU A 301 0.59 4.87 11.00
C LEU A 301 0.93 3.54 11.70
N PRO A 302 0.21 3.17 12.76
CA PRO A 302 0.41 1.89 13.43
C PRO A 302 -0.26 0.75 12.65
N GLY A 303 0.19 -0.48 12.90
CA GLY A 303 -0.52 -1.69 12.43
C GLY A 303 -0.31 -2.04 10.96
N GLU A 304 0.79 -1.60 10.35
CA GLU A 304 1.18 -1.98 8.99
C GLU A 304 1.54 -3.48 8.91
N THR A 305 1.08 -4.15 7.85
CA THR A 305 1.52 -5.50 7.48
C THR A 305 2.50 -5.47 6.32
N THR A 306 3.37 -6.47 6.23
CA THR A 306 4.44 -6.52 5.22
C THR A 306 4.05 -7.25 3.93
N GLY A 307 2.88 -7.92 3.94
CA GLY A 307 2.52 -8.88 2.90
C GLY A 307 3.44 -10.10 2.89
N LEU A 308 3.29 -10.94 1.87
CA LEU A 308 4.12 -12.13 1.66
C LEU A 308 4.78 -12.07 0.29
N ILE A 309 6.11 -12.06 0.31
CA ILE A 309 6.96 -12.15 -0.87
C ILE A 309 7.96 -13.28 -0.62
N PRO A 310 8.21 -14.15 -1.61
CA PRO A 310 9.27 -15.15 -1.52
C PRO A 310 10.61 -14.52 -1.08
N PRO A 311 11.35 -15.14 -0.15
CA PRO A 311 12.60 -14.60 0.35
C PRO A 311 13.68 -14.57 -0.75
N ARG A 312 14.65 -13.65 -0.61
CA ARG A 312 15.89 -13.64 -1.38
C ARG A 312 16.76 -14.86 -1.00
N ASP A 313 17.65 -15.28 -1.88
CA ASP A 313 18.59 -16.38 -1.63
C ASP A 313 19.67 -16.07 -0.56
N GLN A 314 20.16 -17.16 0.03
CA GLN A 314 21.22 -17.40 1.03
C GLN A 314 21.28 -16.67 2.37
N ASP A 315 20.66 -15.53 2.60
CA ASP A 315 20.45 -15.03 3.95
C ASP A 315 19.03 -14.49 4.03
N GLY A 316 18.16 -15.10 4.82
CA GLY A 316 16.78 -14.66 5.04
C GLY A 316 16.66 -13.31 5.75
N ASP A 317 17.66 -12.44 5.59
CA ASP A 317 17.72 -11.09 6.11
C ASP A 317 17.34 -10.09 5.00
N PRO A 318 16.15 -9.45 5.06
CA PRO A 318 15.74 -8.42 4.11
C PRO A 318 16.64 -7.17 4.12
N ALA A 319 17.56 -7.02 5.08
CA ALA A 319 18.45 -5.87 5.21
C ALA A 319 19.85 -6.05 4.59
N ASN A 320 20.21 -7.27 4.13
CA ASN A 320 21.58 -7.54 3.69
C ASN A 320 21.74 -7.31 2.16
N VAL A 321 22.03 -6.06 1.81
CA VAL A 321 22.35 -5.62 0.44
C VAL A 321 23.85 -5.82 0.19
N ASP A 322 24.37 -7.05 0.29
CA ASP A 322 25.76 -7.29 -0.13
C ASP A 322 25.81 -7.48 -1.66
N ASP A 323 26.80 -6.81 -2.25
CA ASP A 323 26.88 -6.33 -3.63
C ASP A 323 27.55 -7.36 -4.58
N ASP A 324 27.69 -8.61 -4.12
CA ASP A 324 28.58 -9.61 -4.75
C ASP A 324 27.79 -10.86 -5.15
N LEU A 325 26.97 -10.75 -6.21
CA LEU A 325 26.22 -11.89 -6.78
C LEU A 325 26.33 -11.96 -8.31
N GLY A 326 27.55 -11.86 -8.81
CA GLY A 326 27.91 -12.66 -9.98
C GLY A 326 28.34 -14.03 -9.49
N GLU A 327 27.78 -15.11 -10.06
CA GLU A 327 28.24 -16.51 -9.91
C GLU A 327 27.57 -17.44 -8.87
N THR A 328 26.33 -17.23 -8.42
CA THR A 328 25.60 -18.31 -7.72
C THR A 328 24.76 -19.16 -8.68
N ASN A 329 24.88 -20.48 -8.50
CA ASN A 329 24.15 -21.51 -9.23
C ASN A 329 22.63 -21.36 -9.00
N PRO A 330 21.78 -21.28 -10.05
CA PRO A 330 20.32 -21.08 -9.92
C PRO A 330 19.62 -22.10 -9.01
N ASP A 331 20.20 -23.30 -8.85
CA ASP A 331 19.62 -24.40 -8.09
C ASP A 331 19.81 -24.29 -6.56
N GLU A 332 20.82 -23.56 -6.06
CA GLU A 332 21.07 -23.48 -4.60
C GLU A 332 20.04 -22.61 -3.85
N GLY A 333 19.36 -21.69 -4.54
CA GLY A 333 18.27 -20.88 -3.97
C GLY A 333 16.94 -21.62 -3.81
N LEU A 334 16.70 -22.69 -4.60
CA LEU A 334 15.42 -23.40 -4.63
C LEU A 334 15.15 -24.22 -3.36
N THR A 335 16.18 -24.70 -2.67
CA THR A 335 16.03 -25.43 -1.40
C THR A 335 15.52 -24.54 -0.27
N ASN A 336 15.93 -23.26 -0.24
CA ASN A 336 15.42 -22.30 0.74
C ASN A 336 13.98 -21.87 0.39
N LEU A 337 13.68 -21.62 -0.90
CA LEU A 337 12.33 -21.34 -1.36
C LEU A 337 11.36 -22.49 -1.09
N SER A 338 11.79 -23.74 -1.26
CA SER A 338 10.99 -24.93 -0.97
C SER A 338 10.73 -25.10 0.52
N ALA A 339 11.74 -24.85 1.37
CA ALA A 339 11.57 -24.90 2.82
C ALA A 339 10.62 -23.82 3.32
N TRP A 340 10.81 -22.57 2.86
CA TRP A 340 9.93 -21.45 3.16
C TRP A 340 8.50 -21.71 2.67
N PHE A 341 8.33 -22.20 1.44
CA PHE A 341 7.01 -22.50 0.88
C PHE A 341 6.28 -23.58 1.68
N ALA A 342 6.97 -24.65 2.09
CA ALA A 342 6.39 -25.70 2.93
C ALA A 342 5.94 -25.15 4.31
N GLU A 343 6.69 -24.21 4.88
CA GLU A 343 6.33 -23.54 6.14
C GLU A 343 5.05 -22.71 6.00
N ILE A 344 4.98 -21.85 4.97
CA ILE A 344 3.84 -20.92 4.83
C ILE A 344 2.57 -21.57 4.29
N SER A 345 2.69 -22.65 3.51
CA SER A 345 1.55 -23.35 2.90
C SER A 345 0.88 -24.35 3.85
N GLY A 346 1.58 -24.77 4.91
CA GLY A 346 1.11 -25.78 5.86
C GLY A 346 1.08 -27.21 5.28
N PHE A 347 1.53 -27.42 4.05
CA PHE A 347 1.68 -28.74 3.43
C PHE A 347 3.12 -29.24 3.60
N GLU A 348 3.34 -30.09 4.61
CA GLU A 348 4.65 -30.72 4.83
C GLU A 348 5.11 -31.47 3.56
N ASN A 349 6.27 -31.08 3.03
CA ASN A 349 6.96 -31.67 1.87
C ASN A 349 6.44 -31.27 0.47
N GLU A 350 5.73 -30.16 0.30
CA GLU A 350 5.54 -29.59 -1.06
C GLU A 350 6.73 -28.69 -1.45
N PRO A 351 7.59 -29.10 -2.41
CA PRO A 351 8.70 -28.27 -2.85
C PRO A 351 8.21 -27.10 -3.72
N TRP A 352 9.02 -26.04 -3.83
CA TRP A 352 8.80 -24.99 -4.82
C TRP A 352 8.96 -25.59 -6.23
N ARG A 353 7.93 -25.44 -7.06
CA ARG A 353 7.88 -26.01 -8.42
C ARG A 353 7.81 -24.91 -9.47
N LEU A 354 8.02 -25.30 -10.73
CA LEU A 354 7.86 -24.37 -11.86
C LEU A 354 6.48 -23.69 -11.84
N GLY A 355 5.41 -24.41 -11.53
CA GLY A 355 4.06 -23.82 -11.38
C GLY A 355 4.00 -22.70 -10.33
N SER A 356 4.73 -22.82 -9.22
CA SER A 356 4.84 -21.76 -8.20
C SER A 356 5.54 -20.52 -8.76
N THR A 357 6.62 -20.71 -9.52
CA THR A 357 7.32 -19.62 -10.24
C THR A 357 6.39 -18.91 -11.23
N LEU A 358 5.57 -19.64 -11.97
CA LEU A 358 4.63 -19.07 -12.92
C LEU A 358 3.56 -18.21 -12.23
N GLN A 359 2.99 -18.71 -11.13
CA GLN A 359 2.03 -17.94 -10.35
C GLN A 359 2.67 -16.71 -9.69
N PHE A 360 3.91 -16.83 -9.21
CA PHE A 360 4.68 -15.69 -8.70
C PHE A 360 4.87 -14.61 -9.77
N ALA A 361 5.22 -14.99 -11.00
CA ALA A 361 5.42 -14.08 -12.12
C ALA A 361 4.20 -13.18 -12.44
N ILE A 362 3.00 -13.58 -12.00
CA ILE A 362 1.76 -12.84 -12.20
C ILE A 362 1.10 -12.38 -10.90
N GLY A 363 1.81 -12.42 -9.77
CA GLY A 363 1.33 -11.92 -8.48
C GLY A 363 0.21 -12.75 -7.86
N GLN A 364 0.23 -14.08 -8.05
CA GLN A 364 -0.74 -15.02 -7.47
C GLN A 364 -0.05 -16.06 -6.56
N ASN A 365 -0.84 -17.03 -6.07
CA ASN A 365 -0.45 -18.04 -5.08
C ASN A 365 -0.20 -17.41 -3.70
N VAL A 366 1.00 -17.51 -3.16
CA VAL A 366 1.34 -17.02 -1.81
C VAL A 366 1.69 -15.53 -1.78
N VAL A 367 1.78 -14.89 -2.95
CA VAL A 367 2.20 -13.50 -3.07
C VAL A 367 1.07 -12.58 -2.64
N THR A 368 1.33 -11.74 -1.64
CA THR A 368 0.39 -10.70 -1.20
C THR A 368 1.12 -9.40 -0.95
N THR A 369 0.45 -8.28 -1.23
CA THR A 369 0.98 -6.92 -1.08
C THR A 369 -0.10 -6.02 -0.50
N THR A 370 0.31 -4.97 0.22
CA THR A 370 -0.62 -3.94 0.68
C THR A 370 -0.86 -2.87 -0.40
N PRO A 371 -2.00 -2.17 -0.38
CA PRO A 371 -2.24 -1.03 -1.25
C PRO A 371 -1.19 0.08 -1.14
N ILE A 372 -0.68 0.37 0.06
CA ILE A 372 0.39 1.35 0.26
C ILE A 372 1.70 0.91 -0.42
N GLN A 373 2.08 -0.37 -0.32
CA GLN A 373 3.24 -0.93 -1.03
C GLN A 373 3.08 -0.78 -2.55
N MET A 374 1.88 -1.03 -3.08
CA MET A 374 1.62 -0.89 -4.51
C MET A 374 1.61 0.57 -5.00
N ALA A 375 1.28 1.54 -4.13
CA ALA A 375 1.45 2.96 -4.42
C ALA A 375 2.94 3.33 -4.49
N VAL A 376 3.76 2.80 -3.57
CA VAL A 376 5.24 2.96 -3.59
C VAL A 376 5.84 2.36 -4.86
N VAL A 377 5.39 1.18 -5.30
CA VAL A 377 5.81 0.57 -6.58
C VAL A 377 5.53 1.51 -7.76
N ALA A 378 4.31 2.05 -7.84
CA ALA A 378 3.93 2.97 -8.90
C ALA A 378 4.75 4.27 -8.86
N ALA A 379 4.99 4.83 -7.66
CA ALA A 379 5.81 6.02 -7.47
C ALA A 379 7.27 5.79 -7.86
N ALA A 380 7.87 4.67 -7.45
CA ALA A 380 9.25 4.32 -7.79
C ALA A 380 9.45 4.16 -9.31
N ILE A 381 8.46 3.60 -10.02
CA ILE A 381 8.52 3.55 -11.48
C ILE A 381 8.42 4.97 -12.07
N ALA A 382 7.54 5.81 -11.54
CA ALA A 382 7.28 7.15 -12.04
C ALA A 382 8.45 8.13 -11.83
N ASN A 383 9.15 8.02 -10.70
CA ASN A 383 10.17 8.99 -10.27
C ASN A 383 11.61 8.63 -10.67
N GLY A 384 11.78 7.65 -11.55
CA GLY A 384 13.11 7.23 -12.03
C GLY A 384 13.81 6.20 -11.15
N GLY A 385 13.09 5.53 -10.25
CA GLY A 385 13.58 4.37 -9.50
C GLY A 385 13.82 4.61 -8.01
N GLN A 386 13.41 5.74 -7.43
CA GLN A 386 13.56 5.98 -6.00
C GLN A 386 12.41 5.35 -5.20
N VAL A 387 12.75 4.44 -4.30
CA VAL A 387 11.79 3.85 -3.36
C VAL A 387 11.71 4.76 -2.15
N LEU A 388 10.66 5.58 -2.11
CA LEU A 388 10.42 6.55 -1.04
C LEU A 388 9.62 5.92 0.10
N GLN A 389 9.93 6.32 1.33
CA GLN A 389 9.06 6.07 2.48
C GLN A 389 7.78 6.92 2.32
N PRO A 390 6.59 6.29 2.27
CA PRO A 390 5.35 7.03 2.30
C PRO A 390 5.17 7.72 3.66
N ARG A 391 4.64 8.95 3.67
CA ARG A 391 4.34 9.68 4.92
C ARG A 391 3.08 10.51 4.81
N LEU A 392 2.37 10.69 5.91
CA LEU A 392 1.18 11.54 6.00
C LEU A 392 1.51 12.91 6.58
N VAL A 393 2.49 13.03 7.46
CA VAL A 393 2.86 14.32 8.04
C VAL A 393 3.71 15.14 7.07
N HIS A 394 3.22 16.36 6.85
CA HIS A 394 3.88 17.40 6.06
C HIS A 394 4.74 18.30 6.95
N ASP A 395 4.18 18.72 8.09
CA ASP A 395 4.83 19.68 9.01
C ASP A 395 4.38 19.43 10.46
N ILE A 396 5.23 19.82 11.41
CA ILE A 396 4.90 19.88 12.85
C ILE A 396 5.18 21.30 13.29
N VAL A 397 4.13 22.02 13.71
CA VAL A 397 4.23 23.43 14.11
C VAL A 397 4.16 23.51 15.62
N GLY A 398 5.23 24.03 16.22
CA GLY A 398 5.36 24.24 17.65
C GLY A 398 4.23 25.08 18.24
N ALA A 399 4.04 25.00 19.55
CA ALA A 399 3.13 25.88 20.29
C ALA A 399 3.41 27.40 20.06
N ASP A 400 4.67 27.75 19.76
CA ASP A 400 5.11 29.10 19.41
C ASP A 400 4.77 29.52 17.96
N GLY A 401 4.23 28.60 17.16
CA GLY A 401 3.88 28.80 15.76
C GLY A 401 5.03 28.59 14.78
N VAL A 402 6.16 28.05 15.22
CA VAL A 402 7.34 27.79 14.39
C VAL A 402 7.34 26.33 13.94
N SER A 403 7.51 26.10 12.63
CA SER A 403 7.68 24.75 12.08
C SER A 403 8.97 24.12 12.61
N GLN A 404 8.89 22.87 13.04
CA GLN A 404 10.04 22.10 13.49
C GLN A 404 10.84 21.59 12.29
N GLU A 405 12.17 21.63 12.38
CA GLU A 405 13.04 21.11 11.31
C GLU A 405 13.24 19.59 11.41
N THR A 406 13.30 19.06 12.63
CA THR A 406 13.55 17.64 12.91
C THR A 406 12.59 17.13 13.99
N ARG A 407 12.36 15.81 13.98
CA ARG A 407 11.76 15.07 15.09
C ARG A 407 12.60 13.85 15.45
N THR A 408 12.47 13.37 16.67
CA THR A 408 13.12 12.13 17.11
C THR A 408 12.19 10.95 16.92
N LEU A 409 12.61 9.94 16.16
CA LEU A 409 11.87 8.69 15.96
C LEU A 409 12.80 7.52 16.28
N GLU A 410 12.41 6.67 17.23
CA GLU A 410 13.22 5.54 17.73
C GLU A 410 14.67 5.94 18.11
N GLY A 411 14.84 7.12 18.69
CA GLY A 411 16.15 7.67 19.08
C GLY A 411 17.01 8.22 17.94
N ARG A 412 16.44 8.40 16.73
CA ARG A 412 17.10 9.03 15.58
C ARG A 412 16.43 10.34 15.20
N GLU A 413 17.21 11.38 14.92
CA GLU A 413 16.67 12.62 14.34
C GLU A 413 16.34 12.42 12.86
N VAL A 414 15.11 12.78 12.48
CA VAL A 414 14.60 12.72 11.10
C VAL A 414 14.12 14.11 10.71
N GLN A 415 14.48 14.56 9.50
CA GLN A 415 14.03 15.85 8.98
C GLN A 415 12.55 15.80 8.59
N ILE A 416 11.77 16.76 9.08
CA ILE A 416 10.34 16.87 8.79
C ILE A 416 10.16 17.41 7.37
N GLY A 417 9.23 16.82 6.61
CA GLY A 417 8.90 17.23 5.24
C GLY A 417 9.93 16.87 4.16
N ALA A 418 11.09 16.31 4.51
CA ALA A 418 12.07 15.85 3.53
C ALA A 418 11.74 14.43 3.02
N PRO A 419 11.84 14.16 1.70
CA PRO A 419 11.68 12.81 1.16
C PRO A 419 12.71 11.87 1.77
N ILE A 420 12.26 10.73 2.30
CA ILE A 420 13.14 9.68 2.81
C ILE A 420 13.26 8.61 1.75
N VAL A 421 14.45 8.49 1.15
CA VAL A 421 14.75 7.44 0.15
C VAL A 421 15.19 6.19 0.91
N ARG A 422 14.37 5.14 0.89
CA ARG A 422 14.68 3.84 1.51
C ARG A 422 15.53 2.95 0.62
N GLY A 423 15.47 3.17 -0.69
CA GLY A 423 16.26 2.43 -1.66
C GLY A 423 16.18 3.01 -3.07
N THR A 424 16.95 2.43 -3.98
CA THR A 424 16.85 2.69 -5.40
C THR A 424 16.68 1.36 -6.11
N LEU A 425 15.75 1.29 -7.07
CA LEU A 425 15.49 0.08 -7.83
C LEU A 425 16.78 -0.37 -8.52
N PRO A 426 17.12 -1.67 -8.48
CA PRO A 426 18.24 -2.22 -9.24
C PRO A 426 17.81 -2.37 -10.71
N VAL A 427 17.43 -1.28 -11.37
CA VAL A 427 16.93 -1.26 -12.75
C VAL A 427 17.62 -0.12 -13.48
N SER A 428 18.23 -0.39 -14.63
CA SER A 428 18.84 0.66 -15.43
C SER A 428 17.78 1.69 -15.92
N PRO A 429 18.14 2.98 -16.10
CA PRO A 429 17.20 3.98 -16.62
C PRO A 429 16.60 3.62 -17.98
N GLU A 430 17.35 2.91 -18.84
CA GLU A 430 16.87 2.42 -20.14
C GLU A 430 15.78 1.36 -19.96
N ASN A 431 16.02 0.38 -19.07
CA ASN A 431 15.03 -0.65 -18.75
C ASN A 431 13.79 -0.06 -18.07
N LEU A 432 13.98 0.92 -17.19
CA LEU A 432 12.86 1.61 -16.54
C LEU A 432 11.99 2.34 -17.55
N ALA A 433 12.58 2.99 -18.55
CA ALA A 433 11.84 3.65 -19.63
C ALA A 433 10.98 2.66 -20.44
N ILE A 434 11.43 1.42 -20.64
CA ILE A 434 10.65 0.37 -21.31
C ILE A 434 9.42 0.00 -20.49
N ILE A 435 9.57 -0.10 -19.16
CA ILE A 435 8.46 -0.39 -18.24
C ILE A 435 7.45 0.76 -18.25
N GLN A 436 7.94 2.00 -18.15
CA GLN A 436 7.12 3.21 -18.21
C GLN A 436 6.34 3.28 -19.52
N GLN A 437 6.99 2.99 -20.65
CA GLN A 437 6.36 2.90 -21.96
C GLN A 437 5.28 1.81 -22.02
N GLY A 438 5.54 0.63 -21.45
CA GLY A 438 4.56 -0.45 -21.38
C GLY A 438 3.32 -0.08 -20.55
N MET A 439 3.51 0.61 -19.42
CA MET A 439 2.41 1.14 -18.59
C MET A 439 1.65 2.27 -19.31
N TYR A 440 2.33 3.11 -20.09
CA TYR A 440 1.70 4.12 -20.92
C TYR A 440 0.84 3.49 -22.03
N GLU A 441 1.38 2.52 -22.75
CA GLU A 441 0.65 1.78 -23.80
C GLU A 441 -0.53 1.02 -23.23
N ALA A 442 -0.39 0.46 -22.03
CA ALA A 442 -1.48 -0.20 -21.34
C ALA A 442 -2.72 0.68 -21.19
N VAL A 443 -2.56 2.01 -21.08
CA VAL A 443 -3.67 2.97 -20.95
C VAL A 443 -4.06 3.60 -22.29
N ASN A 444 -3.07 3.97 -23.12
CA ASN A 444 -3.28 4.88 -24.24
C ASN A 444 -3.25 4.21 -25.63
N ALA A 445 -2.74 2.98 -25.75
CA ALA A 445 -2.61 2.33 -27.05
C ALA A 445 -3.95 1.74 -27.55
N THR A 446 -4.18 1.84 -28.86
CA THR A 446 -5.36 1.24 -29.50
C THR A 446 -5.23 -0.29 -29.55
N GLY A 447 -6.22 -1.01 -29.03
CA GLY A 447 -6.23 -2.49 -29.04
C GLY A 447 -6.24 -3.13 -27.66
N TYR A 448 -6.00 -2.36 -26.60
CA TYR A 448 -6.07 -2.81 -25.20
C TYR A 448 -7.21 -2.07 -24.47
N PRO A 449 -8.44 -2.62 -24.45
CA PRO A 449 -9.64 -1.86 -24.06
C PRO A 449 -9.80 -1.63 -22.56
N VAL A 450 -9.02 -2.30 -21.71
CA VAL A 450 -9.31 -2.51 -20.28
C VAL A 450 -9.17 -1.22 -19.44
N THR A 451 -8.47 -0.21 -19.95
CA THR A 451 -8.13 1.07 -19.29
C THR A 451 -8.37 2.26 -20.21
N ALA A 452 -8.98 2.05 -21.38
CA ALA A 452 -9.16 3.10 -22.39
C ALA A 452 -9.99 4.30 -21.88
N ASN A 453 -10.74 4.12 -20.78
CA ASN A 453 -11.47 5.19 -20.10
C ASN A 453 -10.58 6.16 -19.31
N LEU A 454 -9.32 5.80 -19.03
CA LEU A 454 -8.29 6.65 -18.41
C LEU A 454 -7.49 7.45 -19.46
N ALA A 455 -7.56 7.07 -20.73
CA ALA A 455 -6.77 7.69 -21.80
C ALA A 455 -7.19 9.14 -22.07
N ASN A 456 -6.24 9.96 -22.54
CA ASN A 456 -6.52 11.33 -23.01
C ASN A 456 -7.59 11.30 -24.14
N PRO A 457 -8.62 12.17 -24.13
CA PRO A 457 -8.80 13.34 -23.26
C PRO A 457 -9.64 13.13 -22.00
N ALA A 458 -9.92 11.90 -21.59
CA ALA A 458 -10.81 11.64 -20.45
C ALA A 458 -10.35 12.35 -19.16
N VAL A 459 -9.05 12.27 -18.84
CA VAL A 459 -8.44 12.89 -17.64
C VAL A 459 -7.85 14.28 -17.94
N GLY A 460 -7.58 14.60 -19.21
CA GLY A 460 -6.93 15.85 -19.63
C GLY A 460 -5.38 15.80 -19.63
N VAL A 461 -4.78 14.75 -19.09
CA VAL A 461 -3.34 14.44 -19.19
C VAL A 461 -3.14 12.98 -19.61
N GLU A 462 -1.93 12.66 -20.06
CA GLU A 462 -1.54 11.29 -20.37
C GLU A 462 -1.21 10.55 -19.07
N ILE A 463 -1.86 9.41 -18.82
CA ILE A 463 -1.68 8.58 -17.63
C ILE A 463 -0.97 7.28 -18.05
N ALA A 464 -0.08 6.77 -17.21
CA ALA A 464 0.48 5.43 -17.33
C ALA A 464 -0.04 4.55 -16.19
N GLY A 465 -0.34 3.28 -16.46
CA GLY A 465 -0.91 2.42 -15.43
C GLY A 465 -1.02 0.96 -15.81
N LYS A 466 -1.51 0.17 -14.88
CA LYS A 466 -1.71 -1.26 -15.02
C LYS A 466 -2.89 -1.72 -14.19
N THR A 467 -3.72 -2.59 -14.77
CA THR A 467 -4.82 -3.26 -14.06
C THR A 467 -4.42 -4.65 -13.57
N GLY A 468 -5.12 -5.11 -12.53
CA GLY A 468 -5.03 -6.46 -11.99
C GLY A 468 -6.42 -7.02 -11.66
N SER A 469 -6.61 -8.30 -11.93
CA SER A 469 -7.81 -9.05 -11.55
C SER A 469 -7.40 -10.41 -10.96
N PRO A 470 -6.81 -10.46 -9.75
CA PRO A 470 -6.47 -11.71 -9.09
C PRO A 470 -7.73 -12.57 -8.89
N GLU A 471 -7.61 -13.87 -9.15
CA GLU A 471 -8.69 -14.84 -9.00
C GLU A 471 -8.77 -15.32 -7.54
N VAL A 472 -9.99 -15.50 -7.02
CA VAL A 472 -10.21 -15.87 -5.59
C VAL A 472 -10.62 -17.33 -5.39
N GLY A 473 -10.55 -18.16 -6.44
CA GLY A 473 -10.87 -19.59 -6.39
C GLY A 473 -12.37 -19.93 -6.34
N GLU A 474 -13.24 -18.95 -6.12
CA GLU A 474 -14.70 -19.10 -6.21
C GLU A 474 -15.22 -18.83 -7.63
N THR A 475 -16.33 -19.46 -8.02
CA THR A 475 -16.93 -19.28 -9.36
C THR A 475 -18.29 -18.59 -9.26
N ASP A 476 -18.47 -17.52 -10.03
CA ASP A 476 -19.78 -16.94 -10.28
C ASP A 476 -20.64 -17.94 -11.07
N LEU A 477 -21.68 -18.47 -10.43
CA LEU A 477 -22.56 -19.48 -11.00
C LEU A 477 -23.39 -18.96 -12.20
N SER A 478 -23.54 -17.64 -12.34
CA SER A 478 -24.32 -17.03 -13.43
C SER A 478 -23.49 -16.88 -14.72
N THR A 479 -22.19 -16.60 -14.59
CA THR A 479 -21.28 -16.42 -15.72
C THR A 479 -20.35 -17.61 -15.96
N GLY A 480 -20.21 -18.50 -14.97
CA GLY A 480 -19.27 -19.61 -14.97
C GLY A 480 -17.80 -19.18 -14.87
N LYS A 481 -17.53 -17.91 -14.53
CA LYS A 481 -16.18 -17.36 -14.39
C LYS A 481 -15.73 -17.34 -12.93
N LEU A 482 -14.42 -17.42 -12.69
CA LEU A 482 -13.88 -17.20 -11.37
C LEU A 482 -14.16 -15.76 -10.92
N LEU A 483 -14.53 -15.59 -9.66
CA LEU A 483 -14.61 -14.31 -9.00
C LEU A 483 -13.21 -13.71 -8.90
N THR A 484 -13.14 -12.39 -8.96
CA THR A 484 -11.89 -11.64 -8.91
C THR A 484 -12.01 -10.45 -7.96
N HIS A 485 -10.87 -9.93 -7.54
CA HIS A 485 -10.78 -8.58 -6.97
C HIS A 485 -10.25 -7.61 -8.01
N ALA A 486 -10.47 -6.31 -7.82
CA ALA A 486 -10.08 -5.29 -8.77
C ALA A 486 -8.87 -4.49 -8.25
N TRP A 487 -7.81 -4.46 -9.05
CA TRP A 487 -6.63 -3.65 -8.81
C TRP A 487 -6.38 -2.67 -9.96
N PHE A 488 -5.90 -1.48 -9.61
CA PHE A 488 -5.22 -0.58 -10.53
C PHE A 488 -4.02 0.05 -9.82
N ILE A 489 -2.89 0.15 -10.52
CA ILE A 489 -1.79 1.03 -10.15
C ILE A 489 -1.45 1.94 -11.32
N GLY A 490 -0.99 3.16 -11.07
CA GLY A 490 -0.56 4.05 -12.14
C GLY A 490 -0.03 5.37 -11.62
N TYR A 491 0.40 6.21 -12.54
CA TYR A 491 0.90 7.55 -12.24
C TYR A 491 0.57 8.51 -13.37
N GLY A 492 0.61 9.80 -13.04
CA GLY A 492 0.29 10.86 -13.98
C GLY A 492 0.96 12.19 -13.61
N PRO A 493 1.24 13.05 -14.60
CA PRO A 493 1.25 12.72 -16.03
C PRO A 493 2.36 11.71 -16.37
N HIS A 494 2.25 11.01 -17.51
CA HIS A 494 3.27 10.05 -17.95
C HIS A 494 4.63 10.72 -18.07
N GLU A 495 4.65 11.91 -18.66
CA GLU A 495 5.80 12.80 -18.71
C GLU A 495 5.80 13.75 -17.50
N ASN A 496 6.86 13.73 -16.69
CA ASN A 496 6.98 14.50 -15.44
C ASN A 496 5.89 14.21 -14.40
N ALA A 497 5.82 12.95 -13.97
CA ALA A 497 4.85 12.49 -12.98
C ALA A 497 4.77 13.39 -11.73
N GLU A 498 3.54 13.59 -11.25
CA GLU A 498 3.21 14.32 -10.03
C GLU A 498 2.71 13.37 -8.94
N ILE A 499 1.75 12.51 -9.28
CA ILE A 499 1.15 11.56 -8.34
C ILE A 499 1.15 10.13 -8.87
N ALA A 500 1.30 9.19 -7.95
CA ALA A 500 1.07 7.76 -8.13
C ALA A 500 -0.20 7.34 -7.38
N VAL A 501 -0.94 6.39 -7.93
CA VAL A 501 -2.24 5.94 -7.44
C VAL A 501 -2.24 4.41 -7.37
N ALA A 502 -2.69 3.86 -6.27
CA ALA A 502 -3.08 2.46 -6.13
C ALA A 502 -4.55 2.37 -5.69
N VAL A 503 -5.32 1.50 -6.33
CA VAL A 503 -6.73 1.24 -6.02
C VAL A 503 -6.94 -0.25 -5.88
N TYR A 504 -7.66 -0.64 -4.83
CA TYR A 504 -8.14 -1.98 -4.59
C TYR A 504 -9.64 -1.97 -4.27
N VAL A 505 -10.39 -2.90 -4.86
CA VAL A 505 -11.78 -3.19 -4.50
C VAL A 505 -11.94 -4.70 -4.38
N GLN A 506 -12.49 -5.19 -3.26
CA GLN A 506 -12.69 -6.61 -3.00
C GLN A 506 -13.90 -7.15 -3.78
N GLY A 507 -13.80 -7.11 -5.11
CA GLY A 507 -14.86 -7.48 -6.04
C GLY A 507 -14.68 -6.78 -7.38
N GLY A 508 -15.33 -7.30 -8.42
CA GLY A 508 -15.25 -6.74 -9.76
C GLY A 508 -13.92 -7.01 -10.46
N THR A 509 -13.56 -6.18 -11.44
CA THR A 509 -12.35 -6.36 -12.26
C THR A 509 -11.52 -5.09 -12.32
N GLY A 510 -10.20 -5.20 -12.51
CA GLY A 510 -9.33 -4.02 -12.56
C GLY A 510 -9.73 -2.97 -13.59
N GLY A 511 -10.28 -3.38 -14.74
CA GLY A 511 -10.69 -2.46 -15.80
C GLY A 511 -12.08 -1.84 -15.63
N GLU A 512 -13.04 -2.61 -15.12
CA GLU A 512 -14.44 -2.14 -15.01
C GLU A 512 -14.73 -1.51 -13.64
N THR A 513 -13.88 -1.77 -12.64
CA THR A 513 -14.09 -1.32 -11.25
C THR A 513 -12.97 -0.40 -10.77
N ALA A 514 -11.71 -0.87 -10.74
CA ALA A 514 -10.61 -0.07 -10.18
C ALA A 514 -10.15 1.09 -11.09
N ALA A 515 -10.10 0.88 -12.41
CA ALA A 515 -9.71 1.93 -13.36
C ALA A 515 -10.66 3.14 -13.38
N PRO A 516 -12.00 3.00 -13.33
CA PRO A 516 -12.91 4.12 -13.14
C PRO A 516 -12.68 4.92 -11.85
N VAL A 517 -12.36 4.26 -10.74
CA VAL A 517 -11.99 4.95 -9.48
C VAL A 517 -10.70 5.74 -9.69
N ALA A 518 -9.66 5.13 -10.25
CA ALA A 518 -8.41 5.81 -10.55
C ALA A 518 -8.61 7.03 -11.48
N ARG A 519 -9.53 6.92 -12.44
CA ARG A 519 -9.90 8.02 -13.32
C ARG A 519 -10.46 9.19 -12.54
N ALA A 520 -11.41 8.94 -11.64
CA ALA A 520 -12.01 9.98 -10.80
C ALA A 520 -10.94 10.66 -9.91
N ILE A 521 -9.98 9.90 -9.39
CA ILE A 521 -8.84 10.42 -8.62
C ILE A 521 -7.98 11.36 -9.48
N PHE A 522 -7.53 10.91 -10.66
CA PHE A 522 -6.71 11.74 -11.54
C PHE A 522 -7.47 12.97 -12.05
N GLU A 523 -8.74 12.83 -12.42
CA GLU A 523 -9.61 13.97 -12.77
C GLU A 523 -9.70 14.96 -11.61
N ALA A 524 -9.92 14.48 -10.39
CA ALA A 524 -10.00 15.33 -9.20
C ALA A 524 -8.68 16.05 -8.89
N TRP A 525 -7.52 15.43 -9.17
CA TRP A 525 -6.22 16.06 -9.02
C TRP A 525 -5.97 17.13 -10.09
N PHE A 526 -6.04 16.76 -11.37
CA PHE A 526 -5.66 17.65 -12.47
C PHE A 526 -6.68 18.75 -12.77
N ASN A 527 -7.97 18.55 -12.44
CA ASN A 527 -8.97 19.60 -12.60
C ASN A 527 -8.89 20.71 -11.53
N ARG A 528 -8.14 20.52 -10.43
CA ARG A 528 -7.92 21.58 -9.41
C ARG A 528 -7.19 22.79 -9.96
N VAL A 529 -6.33 22.58 -10.96
CA VAL A 529 -5.55 23.65 -11.59
C VAL A 529 -6.47 24.70 -12.23
N SER A 530 -7.70 24.31 -12.61
CA SER A 530 -8.70 25.23 -13.20
C SER A 530 -9.34 26.19 -12.19
N VAL A 531 -9.27 25.90 -10.87
CA VAL A 531 -9.93 26.71 -9.82
C VAL A 531 -8.96 27.65 -9.11
N ARG A 532 -7.65 27.34 -9.07
CA ARG A 532 -6.62 28.29 -8.57
C ARG A 532 -6.29 29.42 -9.56
N ALA A 533 -6.84 29.39 -10.77
CA ALA A 533 -6.60 30.38 -11.83
C ALA A 533 -7.76 31.40 -12.03
N LEU A 534 -8.59 31.62 -11.00
CA LEU A 534 -9.52 32.76 -10.98
C LEU A 534 -9.07 33.75 -9.89
N PRO A 535 -8.91 35.05 -10.25
CA PRO A 535 -8.27 36.07 -9.43
C PRO A 535 -9.02 36.44 -8.16
#